data_AF-J9GYR6-F1
#
_entry.id   AF-J9GYR6-F1
#
_cell.length_a   1.000
_cell.length_b   1.000
_cell.length_c   1.000
_cell.angle_alpha   90.00
_cell.angle_beta   90.00
_cell.angle_gamma   90.00
#
_symmetry.space_group_name_H-M   'P 1'
#
loop_
_entity.id
_entity.type
_entity.pdbx_description
1 polymer ?
#
loop_
_entity_poly.entity_id
_entity_poly.type
_entity_poly.pdbx_seq_one_letter_code
_entity_poly.pdbx_strand_id
1 'polypeptide(L)'
;MIRNQKYYFKQGLTYSSSGSKGASFRIFPETYLFSGGGPAVIRNDGTPFDDYYMCAILNGNFASYMLECLNPTVNTTQGDMNRIPFAIPKPQVMAFVSKIAEQCVSIKKHLCTYSLIEQNYIQSPIAPGIAPKEALLNYYNYENALLTQVLINEAVINETVFDIYQLDEHDRQMVIEKEGVPVGSLSVSTVAKASYQQWLSEQDDFKPHADVWAYIEQLPVEDNQTRIDDFDILYQSHNNWEEFCIRHEMNPIEVWYQAREQAVLPAQRSQTLAFELMVDVVRSILAKDDDGIVPIIESTGEEQLVMRIEAELNERGYQPAHMSAIFNLLGMPLDKFLLNRFFQQLSDHLNLFMYLPKTPFIWHISSGEHHALELYVSIYQWSRDNLYRLKSVYAGNRDSALRDRLSALEGQTDANARIEAEEIRLQLRELTDFCAKIDDLLASGYDPKLDDGVGKNIAPLQKRKMLSCEVLNAGQMKKYLNADW
;
A
#
# COMPACT_ATOMS: atom_id res chain seq x y z
N MET A 1 22.16 2.13 -27.97
CA MET A 1 22.80 3.46 -27.83
C MET A 1 22.25 4.10 -26.57
N ILE A 2 23.08 4.34 -25.56
CA ILE A 2 22.66 4.96 -24.30
C ILE A 2 22.55 6.47 -24.55
N ARG A 3 21.36 7.06 -24.37
CA ARG A 3 21.10 8.49 -24.59
C ARG A 3 21.13 9.24 -23.26
N ASN A 4 21.46 10.54 -23.30
CA ASN A 4 21.30 11.45 -22.16
C ASN A 4 22.14 11.11 -20.90
N GLN A 5 23.27 10.40 -21.05
CA GLN A 5 24.14 9.98 -19.94
C GLN A 5 24.57 11.12 -19.01
N LYS A 6 24.75 12.33 -19.53
CA LYS A 6 25.14 13.53 -18.75
C LYS A 6 24.11 13.93 -17.66
N TYR A 7 22.92 13.34 -17.71
CA TYR A 7 21.84 13.59 -16.76
C TYR A 7 21.59 12.42 -15.81
N TYR A 8 22.30 11.30 -15.97
CA TYR A 8 22.15 10.16 -15.07
C TYR A 8 22.62 10.53 -13.67
N PHE A 9 21.93 10.00 -12.65
CA PHE A 9 22.28 10.26 -11.25
C PHE A 9 22.24 11.74 -10.86
N LYS A 10 21.42 12.55 -11.56
CA LYS A 10 21.10 13.92 -11.16
C LYS A 10 19.72 13.97 -10.53
N GLN A 11 19.55 14.79 -9.49
CA GLN A 11 18.26 15.07 -8.89
C GLN A 11 17.35 15.79 -9.89
N GLY A 12 16.04 15.54 -9.79
CA GLY A 12 15.05 16.25 -10.58
C GLY A 12 13.65 15.70 -10.33
N LEU A 13 12.76 15.90 -11.31
CA LEU A 13 11.38 15.41 -11.26
C LEU A 13 11.17 14.32 -12.29
N THR A 14 10.40 13.30 -11.95
CA THR A 14 9.91 12.28 -12.88
C THR A 14 8.41 12.38 -12.99
N TYR A 15 7.87 11.99 -14.15
CA TYR A 15 6.43 11.85 -14.35
C TYR A 15 6.14 10.58 -15.15
N SER A 16 4.91 10.08 -15.06
CA SER A 16 4.48 8.96 -15.90
C SER A 16 4.16 9.50 -17.29
N SER A 17 4.82 9.00 -18.34
CA SER A 17 4.56 9.46 -19.71
C SER A 17 3.16 9.10 -20.21
N SER A 18 2.50 8.15 -19.56
CA SER A 18 1.21 7.60 -19.95
C SER A 18 0.31 7.49 -18.71
N GLY A 19 -0.88 8.07 -18.75
CA GLY A 19 -1.83 8.03 -17.63
C GLY A 19 -3.20 8.58 -18.01
N SER A 20 -4.27 7.96 -17.52
CA SER A 20 -5.65 8.40 -17.78
C SER A 20 -6.06 9.65 -16.98
N LYS A 21 -5.36 9.94 -15.87
CA LYS A 21 -5.56 11.13 -15.02
C LYS A 21 -4.53 12.24 -15.28
N GLY A 22 -3.82 12.19 -16.41
CA GLY A 22 -2.75 13.15 -16.73
C GLY A 22 -1.40 12.83 -16.07
N ALA A 23 -0.45 13.78 -16.21
CA ALA A 23 0.90 13.65 -15.69
C ALA A 23 0.97 14.12 -14.22
N SER A 24 1.57 13.29 -13.36
CA SER A 24 1.89 13.64 -11.96
C SER A 24 3.40 13.65 -11.79
N PHE A 25 3.92 14.74 -11.24
CA PHE A 25 5.36 14.99 -11.11
C PHE A 25 5.84 14.71 -9.68
N ARG A 26 6.91 13.92 -9.56
CA ARG A 26 7.49 13.51 -8.28
C ARG A 26 9.00 13.77 -8.27
N ILE A 27 9.51 14.30 -7.17
CA ILE A 27 10.95 14.52 -6.98
C ILE A 27 11.65 13.17 -6.80
N PHE A 28 12.81 12.98 -7.45
CA PHE A 28 13.68 11.82 -7.26
C PHE A 28 15.14 12.26 -6.99
N PRO A 29 15.90 11.53 -6.16
CA PRO A 29 17.27 11.90 -5.77
C PRO A 29 18.33 11.46 -6.78
N GLU A 30 19.59 11.85 -6.53
CA GLU A 30 20.78 11.58 -7.37
C GLU A 30 21.17 10.09 -7.52
N THR A 31 20.34 9.15 -7.05
CA THR A 31 20.63 7.70 -7.11
C THR A 31 19.84 6.96 -8.18
N TYR A 32 18.96 7.65 -8.93
CA TYR A 32 18.03 7.02 -9.87
C TYR A 32 18.44 7.21 -11.34
N LEU A 33 17.97 6.27 -12.16
CA LEU A 33 17.96 6.37 -13.62
C LEU A 33 16.52 6.58 -14.10
N PHE A 34 16.36 7.28 -15.23
CA PHE A 34 15.07 7.53 -15.86
C PHE A 34 14.95 6.81 -17.20
N SER A 35 13.73 6.59 -17.66
CA SER A 35 13.43 5.86 -18.90
C SER A 35 12.39 6.59 -19.75
N GLY A 36 12.01 6.02 -20.89
CA GLY A 36 10.94 6.58 -21.72
C GLY A 36 9.56 6.55 -21.04
N GLY A 37 9.29 5.54 -20.19
CA GLY A 37 8.02 5.42 -19.47
C GLY A 37 7.94 6.29 -18.20
N GLY A 38 9.11 6.67 -17.66
CA GLY A 38 9.26 7.64 -16.59
C GLY A 38 10.30 8.68 -16.96
N PRO A 39 9.97 9.66 -17.81
CA PRO A 39 10.91 10.70 -18.22
C PRO A 39 11.26 11.61 -17.05
N ALA A 40 12.45 12.21 -17.11
CA ALA A 40 12.93 13.16 -16.12
C ALA A 40 12.90 14.61 -16.65
N VAL A 41 12.56 15.53 -15.76
CA VAL A 41 12.72 16.98 -15.88
C VAL A 41 13.84 17.40 -14.93
N ILE A 42 14.98 17.79 -15.49
CA ILE A 42 16.19 18.11 -14.72
C ILE A 42 16.56 19.57 -14.98
N ARG A 43 16.74 20.32 -13.90
CA ARG A 43 17.16 21.72 -13.94
C ARG A 43 18.59 21.85 -14.47
N ASN A 44 18.84 22.94 -15.19
CA ASN A 44 20.20 23.31 -15.56
C ASN A 44 20.92 23.93 -14.37
N ASP A 45 22.24 23.75 -14.31
CA ASP A 45 23.05 24.35 -13.26
C ASP A 45 22.90 25.89 -13.30
N GLY A 46 22.71 26.53 -12.13
CA GLY A 46 22.58 27.99 -12.01
C GLY A 46 21.17 28.56 -12.22
N THR A 47 20.14 27.76 -12.42
CA THR A 47 18.75 28.25 -12.45
C THR A 47 18.28 28.72 -11.05
N PRO A 48 17.51 29.83 -10.96
CA PRO A 48 17.26 30.53 -9.69
C PRO A 48 16.19 29.88 -8.80
N PHE A 49 15.42 28.92 -9.31
CA PHE A 49 14.42 28.16 -8.57
C PHE A 49 15.00 26.89 -7.94
N ASP A 50 14.21 26.05 -7.30
CA ASP A 50 14.60 24.70 -6.86
C ASP A 50 13.63 23.64 -7.42
N ASP A 51 13.85 22.37 -7.06
CA ASP A 51 12.98 21.27 -7.52
C ASP A 51 11.58 21.34 -6.89
N TYR A 52 11.42 21.93 -5.70
CA TYR A 52 10.12 22.08 -5.04
C TYR A 52 9.25 23.11 -5.74
N TYR A 53 9.80 24.26 -6.10
CA TYR A 53 9.13 25.25 -6.95
C TYR A 53 8.70 24.62 -8.28
N MET A 54 9.62 23.90 -8.95
CA MET A 54 9.30 23.21 -10.20
C MET A 54 8.18 22.18 -10.02
N CYS A 55 8.19 21.44 -8.89
CA CYS A 55 7.16 20.45 -8.55
C CYS A 55 5.80 21.10 -8.29
N ALA A 56 5.77 22.27 -7.65
CA ALA A 56 4.56 23.04 -7.42
C ALA A 56 3.92 23.51 -8.72
N ILE A 57 4.71 24.14 -9.60
CA ILE A 57 4.21 24.66 -10.88
C ILE A 57 3.67 23.52 -11.75
N LEU A 58 4.40 22.41 -11.86
CA LEU A 58 4.04 21.32 -12.78
C LEU A 58 2.86 20.46 -12.31
N ASN A 59 2.57 20.40 -11.01
CA ASN A 59 1.38 19.72 -10.49
C ASN A 59 0.17 20.67 -10.27
N GLY A 60 0.33 21.98 -10.47
CA GLY A 60 -0.76 22.93 -10.31
C GLY A 60 -1.76 22.91 -11.48
N ASN A 61 -2.98 23.39 -11.24
CA ASN A 61 -4.09 23.35 -12.20
C ASN A 61 -3.75 24.03 -13.53
N PHE A 62 -2.96 25.12 -13.48
CA PHE A 62 -2.51 25.80 -14.69
C PHE A 62 -1.66 24.89 -15.60
N ALA A 63 -0.74 24.10 -15.03
CA ALA A 63 0.10 23.20 -15.83
C ALA A 63 -0.71 22.02 -16.38
N SER A 64 -1.63 21.46 -15.59
CA SER A 64 -2.57 20.42 -16.05
C SER A 64 -3.40 20.90 -17.23
N TYR A 65 -4.01 22.08 -17.10
CA TYR A 65 -4.79 22.72 -18.16
C TYR A 65 -3.97 22.91 -19.44
N MET A 66 -2.77 23.49 -19.31
CA MET A 66 -1.88 23.73 -20.45
C MET A 66 -1.45 22.44 -21.14
N LEU A 67 -1.13 21.39 -20.38
CA LEU A 67 -0.76 20.09 -20.93
C LEU A 67 -1.90 19.48 -21.75
N GLU A 68 -3.14 19.55 -21.27
CA GLU A 68 -4.28 19.04 -22.02
C GLU A 68 -4.57 19.86 -23.29
N CYS A 69 -4.39 21.19 -23.24
CA CYS A 69 -4.47 22.03 -24.44
C CYS A 69 -3.39 21.70 -25.48
N LEU A 70 -2.17 21.37 -25.04
CA LEU A 70 -1.05 21.05 -25.91
C LEU A 70 -1.14 19.64 -26.50
N ASN A 71 -1.65 18.69 -25.71
CA ASN A 71 -1.80 17.29 -26.06
C ASN A 71 -2.95 16.65 -25.27
N PRO A 72 -4.15 16.52 -25.87
CA PRO A 72 -5.34 15.96 -25.21
C PRO A 72 -5.32 14.42 -25.13
N THR A 73 -4.18 13.78 -25.38
CA THR A 73 -4.05 12.31 -25.28
C THR A 73 -3.50 11.91 -23.92
N VAL A 74 -3.67 10.64 -23.57
CA VAL A 74 -3.12 10.07 -22.32
C VAL A 74 -1.59 10.03 -22.26
N ASN A 75 -0.89 10.40 -23.34
CA ASN A 75 0.56 10.32 -23.46
C ASN A 75 1.22 11.69 -23.44
N THR A 76 1.75 12.11 -22.29
CA THR A 76 2.55 13.34 -22.14
C THR A 76 4.01 13.08 -22.54
N THR A 77 4.48 13.72 -23.61
CA THR A 77 5.84 13.53 -24.14
C THR A 77 6.82 14.59 -23.62
N GLN A 78 8.13 14.37 -23.80
CA GLN A 78 9.12 15.42 -23.45
C GLN A 78 8.97 16.67 -24.33
N GLY A 79 8.46 16.50 -25.55
CA GLY A 79 8.17 17.61 -26.45
C GLY A 79 7.05 18.51 -25.93
N ASP A 80 6.02 17.92 -25.30
CA ASP A 80 4.93 18.66 -24.68
C ASP A 80 5.42 19.44 -23.46
N MET A 81 6.23 18.79 -22.62
CA MET A 81 6.84 19.44 -21.44
C MET A 81 7.70 20.65 -21.81
N ASN A 82 8.46 20.58 -22.91
CA ASN A 82 9.28 21.70 -23.39
C ASN A 82 8.48 22.93 -23.84
N ARG A 83 7.16 22.78 -24.04
CA ARG A 83 6.26 23.85 -24.50
C ARG A 83 5.50 24.52 -23.37
N ILE A 84 5.53 23.97 -22.15
CA ILE A 84 4.89 24.59 -20.99
C ILE A 84 5.65 25.87 -20.62
N PRO A 85 4.97 27.02 -20.52
CA PRO A 85 5.62 28.25 -20.05
C PRO A 85 6.02 28.08 -18.58
N PHE A 86 7.27 28.40 -18.24
CA PHE A 86 7.79 28.30 -16.87
C PHE A 86 8.21 29.67 -16.35
N ALA A 87 7.38 30.27 -15.49
CA ALA A 87 7.61 31.61 -14.97
C ALA A 87 8.54 31.61 -13.74
N ILE A 88 9.40 32.62 -13.65
CA ILE A 88 10.32 32.84 -12.52
C ILE A 88 9.92 34.16 -11.84
N PRO A 89 9.20 34.10 -10.70
CA PRO A 89 8.74 35.30 -10.01
C PRO A 89 9.85 35.90 -9.14
N LYS A 90 9.48 36.91 -8.34
CA LYS A 90 10.39 37.48 -7.34
C LYS A 90 10.86 36.39 -6.36
N PRO A 91 12.11 36.48 -5.85
CA PRO A 91 12.68 35.47 -4.95
C PRO A 91 11.81 35.12 -3.74
N GLN A 92 11.09 36.10 -3.18
CA GLN A 92 10.21 35.90 -2.03
C GLN A 92 9.02 34.98 -2.36
N VAL A 93 8.33 35.23 -3.48
CA VAL A 93 7.19 34.42 -3.93
C VAL A 93 7.66 33.02 -4.30
N MET A 94 8.80 32.91 -4.99
CA MET A 94 9.40 31.63 -5.34
C MET A 94 9.75 30.80 -4.10
N ALA A 95 10.40 31.41 -3.10
CA ALA A 95 10.75 30.74 -1.85
C ALA A 95 9.52 30.29 -1.07
N PHE A 96 8.46 31.11 -1.05
CA PHE A 96 7.19 30.75 -0.44
C PHE A 96 6.56 29.51 -1.10
N VAL A 97 6.39 29.52 -2.44
CA VAL A 97 5.84 28.38 -3.19
C VAL A 97 6.70 27.12 -2.99
N SER A 98 8.03 27.26 -2.99
CA SER A 98 8.95 26.14 -2.72
C SER A 98 8.70 25.56 -1.33
N LYS A 99 8.51 26.40 -0.32
CA LYS A 99 8.34 25.98 1.07
C LYS A 99 7.05 25.20 1.30
N ILE A 100 5.94 25.65 0.74
CA ILE A 100 4.65 24.97 0.88
C ILE A 100 4.61 23.66 0.06
N ALA A 101 5.29 23.62 -1.08
CA ALA A 101 5.45 22.39 -1.86
C ALA A 101 6.35 21.37 -1.14
N GLU A 102 7.45 21.81 -0.53
CA GLU A 102 8.29 20.99 0.35
C GLU A 102 7.47 20.40 1.50
N GLN A 103 6.56 21.18 2.08
CA GLN A 103 5.65 20.71 3.13
C GLN A 103 4.70 19.62 2.61
N CYS A 104 4.09 19.78 1.44
CA CYS A 104 3.25 18.72 0.84
C CYS A 104 4.03 17.43 0.63
N VAL A 105 5.24 17.52 0.08
CA VAL A 105 6.13 16.35 -0.12
C VAL A 105 6.49 15.70 1.22
N SER A 106 6.79 16.49 2.24
CA SER A 106 7.16 16.01 3.58
C SER A 106 6.01 15.31 4.28
N ILE A 107 4.80 15.88 4.21
CA ILE A 107 3.57 15.26 4.73
C ILE A 107 3.33 13.92 4.05
N LYS A 108 3.36 13.86 2.70
CA LYS A 108 3.15 12.60 1.96
C LYS A 108 4.19 11.55 2.32
N LYS A 109 5.47 11.92 2.39
CA LYS A 109 6.55 11.01 2.82
C LYS A 109 6.32 10.46 4.24
N HIS A 110 5.86 11.30 5.16
CA HIS A 110 5.53 10.88 6.53
C HIS A 110 4.36 9.90 6.56
N LEU A 111 3.26 10.18 5.84
CA LEU A 111 2.12 9.27 5.75
C LEU A 111 2.50 7.92 5.12
N CYS A 112 3.42 7.91 4.15
CA CYS A 112 3.97 6.67 3.58
C CYS A 112 4.70 5.78 4.62
N THR A 113 5.10 6.30 5.79
CA THR A 113 5.69 5.47 6.84
C THR A 113 4.71 4.49 7.48
N TYR A 114 3.41 4.68 7.24
CA TYR A 114 2.35 3.83 7.76
C TYR A 114 1.80 2.81 6.76
N SER A 115 2.24 2.86 5.50
CA SER A 115 1.73 1.99 4.43
C SER A 115 2.72 0.90 4.06
N LEU A 116 2.32 -0.36 4.21
CA LEU A 116 3.20 -1.52 3.99
C LEU A 116 3.79 -1.60 2.57
N ILE A 117 3.09 -1.06 1.57
CA ILE A 117 3.49 -1.10 0.16
C ILE A 117 4.48 0.01 -0.23
N GLU A 118 4.76 0.93 0.69
CA GLU A 118 5.65 2.06 0.44
C GLU A 118 7.08 1.77 0.92
N GLN A 119 8.08 2.30 0.21
CA GLN A 119 9.50 2.12 0.56
C GLN A 119 9.85 2.71 1.93
N ASN A 120 9.08 3.71 2.37
CA ASN A 120 9.30 4.40 3.63
C ASN A 120 8.61 3.73 4.82
N TYR A 121 7.96 2.57 4.65
CA TYR A 121 7.23 1.90 5.72
C TYR A 121 8.10 1.70 6.97
N ILE A 122 7.58 2.11 8.11
CA ILE A 122 8.22 1.95 9.42
C ILE A 122 7.32 1.14 10.36
N GLN A 123 6.01 1.44 10.40
CA GLN A 123 5.11 0.86 11.40
C GLN A 123 3.64 0.89 11.01
N SER A 124 2.82 0.04 11.64
CA SER A 124 1.37 0.11 11.53
C SER A 124 0.78 1.27 12.35
N PRO A 125 -0.31 1.90 11.89
CA PRO A 125 -1.12 2.81 12.71
C PRO A 125 -1.69 2.20 13.99
N ILE A 126 -1.84 0.87 14.05
CA ILE A 126 -2.35 0.16 15.22
C ILE A 126 -1.20 -0.06 16.20
N ALA A 127 -0.79 1.00 16.90
CA ALA A 127 0.35 0.97 17.82
C ALA A 127 0.06 0.15 19.11
N PRO A 128 1.09 -0.44 19.75
CA PRO A 128 0.95 -1.07 21.05
C PRO A 128 0.57 -0.05 22.14
N GLY A 129 -0.03 -0.51 23.23
CA GLY A 129 -0.43 0.34 24.37
C GLY A 129 -1.75 1.10 24.20
N ILE A 130 -2.28 1.26 22.98
CA ILE A 130 -3.58 1.89 22.71
C ILE A 130 -4.57 0.84 22.20
N ALA A 131 -5.85 0.97 22.55
CA ALA A 131 -6.88 0.07 22.04
C ALA A 131 -6.99 0.22 20.50
N PRO A 132 -7.07 -0.87 19.71
CA PRO A 132 -6.97 -0.78 18.24
C PRO A 132 -7.99 0.16 17.58
N LYS A 133 -9.23 0.19 18.08
CA LYS A 133 -10.27 1.12 17.60
C LYS A 133 -9.88 2.58 17.81
N GLU A 134 -9.33 2.89 18.98
CA GLU A 134 -8.87 4.23 19.34
C GLU A 134 -7.63 4.63 18.54
N ALA A 135 -6.67 3.71 18.38
CA ALA A 135 -5.48 3.94 17.55
C ALA A 135 -5.88 4.28 16.10
N LEU A 136 -6.84 3.54 15.52
CA LEU A 136 -7.35 3.82 14.17
C LEU A 136 -8.10 5.15 14.08
N LEU A 137 -8.95 5.48 15.06
CA LEU A 137 -9.63 6.78 15.10
C LEU A 137 -8.63 7.93 15.14
N ASN A 138 -7.63 7.83 16.02
CA ASN A 138 -6.57 8.83 16.14
C ASN A 138 -5.79 8.95 14.84
N TYR A 139 -5.46 7.82 14.21
CA TYR A 139 -4.77 7.80 12.93
C TYR A 139 -5.59 8.44 11.80
N TYR A 140 -6.86 8.09 11.62
CA TYR A 140 -7.68 8.70 10.56
C TYR A 140 -7.86 10.20 10.80
N ASN A 141 -8.09 10.63 12.04
CA ASN A 141 -8.18 12.05 12.37
C ASN A 141 -6.88 12.79 12.03
N TYR A 142 -5.73 12.19 12.34
CA TYR A 142 -4.40 12.75 12.06
C TYR A 142 -4.09 12.78 10.56
N GLU A 143 -4.24 11.65 9.87
CA GLU A 143 -3.99 11.51 8.44
C GLU A 143 -4.90 12.44 7.62
N ASN A 144 -6.20 12.44 7.90
CA ASN A 144 -7.15 13.30 7.21
C ASN A 144 -6.82 14.78 7.44
N ALA A 145 -6.42 15.18 8.65
CA ALA A 145 -6.01 16.56 8.93
C ALA A 145 -4.76 16.99 8.14
N LEU A 146 -3.78 16.11 8.03
CA LEU A 146 -2.57 16.34 7.22
C LEU A 146 -2.87 16.37 5.72
N LEU A 147 -3.75 15.47 5.23
CA LEU A 147 -4.21 15.50 3.85
C LEU A 147 -5.02 16.76 3.55
N THR A 148 -5.83 17.24 4.50
CA THR A 148 -6.51 18.55 4.42
C THR A 148 -5.49 19.68 4.26
N GLN A 149 -4.37 19.65 5.01
CA GLN A 149 -3.32 20.65 4.87
C GLN A 149 -2.66 20.62 3.49
N VAL A 150 -2.45 19.43 2.91
CA VAL A 150 -1.94 19.28 1.53
C VAL A 150 -2.88 19.97 0.54
N LEU A 151 -4.19 19.72 0.65
CA LEU A 151 -5.19 20.32 -0.26
C LEU A 151 -5.30 21.84 -0.11
N ILE A 152 -5.14 22.36 1.11
CA ILE A 152 -5.08 23.82 1.35
C ILE A 152 -3.81 24.40 0.74
N ASN A 153 -2.66 23.75 0.95
CA ASN A 153 -1.40 24.18 0.34
C ASN A 153 -1.50 24.20 -1.20
N GLU A 154 -2.11 23.18 -1.80
CA GLU A 154 -2.35 23.11 -3.24
C GLU A 154 -3.28 24.23 -3.74
N ALA A 155 -4.35 24.56 -3.00
CA ALA A 155 -5.21 25.70 -3.31
C ALA A 155 -4.44 27.03 -3.27
N VAL A 156 -3.60 27.24 -2.25
CA VAL A 156 -2.74 28.43 -2.13
C VAL A 156 -1.70 28.50 -3.24
N ILE A 157 -1.08 27.38 -3.60
CA ILE A 157 -0.17 27.29 -4.75
C ILE A 157 -0.91 27.69 -6.02
N ASN A 158 -2.09 27.15 -6.27
CA ASN A 158 -2.87 27.44 -7.47
C ASN A 158 -3.19 28.93 -7.63
N GLU A 159 -3.68 29.59 -6.57
CA GLU A 159 -3.91 31.05 -6.59
C GLU A 159 -2.63 31.84 -6.85
N THR A 160 -1.54 31.47 -6.16
CA THR A 160 -0.24 32.12 -6.34
C THR A 160 0.29 31.93 -7.77
N VAL A 161 0.07 30.76 -8.36
CA VAL A 161 0.48 30.48 -9.75
C VAL A 161 -0.31 31.34 -10.73
N PHE A 162 -1.62 31.49 -10.55
CA PHE A 162 -2.40 32.40 -11.39
C PHE A 162 -1.87 33.85 -11.33
N ASP A 163 -1.43 34.31 -10.15
CA ASP A 163 -0.79 35.63 -10.00
C ASP A 163 0.58 35.70 -10.69
N ILE A 164 1.42 34.67 -10.53
CA ILE A 164 2.75 34.59 -11.15
C ILE A 164 2.66 34.72 -12.68
N TYR A 165 1.68 34.06 -13.27
CA TYR A 165 1.44 34.07 -14.72
C TYR A 165 0.59 35.24 -15.20
N GLN A 166 0.11 36.08 -14.26
CA GLN A 166 -0.73 37.25 -14.55
C GLN A 166 -2.00 36.90 -15.31
N LEU A 167 -2.62 35.76 -14.96
CA LEU A 167 -3.90 35.37 -15.55
C LEU A 167 -4.98 36.35 -15.13
N ASP A 168 -5.71 36.86 -16.10
CA ASP A 168 -6.88 37.68 -15.85
C ASP A 168 -8.07 36.82 -15.36
N GLU A 169 -9.17 37.48 -14.99
CA GLU A 169 -10.36 36.81 -14.47
C GLU A 169 -10.94 35.79 -15.47
N HIS A 170 -10.87 36.08 -16.76
CA HIS A 170 -11.37 35.19 -17.80
C HIS A 170 -10.51 33.94 -17.93
N ASP A 171 -9.18 34.11 -17.98
CA ASP A 171 -8.24 33.00 -18.08
C ASP A 171 -8.30 32.08 -16.84
N ARG A 172 -8.41 32.67 -15.63
CA ARG A 172 -8.61 31.90 -14.40
C ARG A 172 -9.88 31.06 -14.45
N GLN A 173 -10.97 31.67 -14.89
CA GLN A 173 -12.25 30.99 -15.00
C GLN A 173 -12.17 29.81 -15.99
N MET A 174 -11.45 29.96 -17.11
CA MET A 174 -11.25 28.85 -18.05
C MET A 174 -10.49 27.66 -17.43
N VAL A 175 -9.48 27.93 -16.60
CA VAL A 175 -8.77 26.87 -15.87
C VAL A 175 -9.69 26.22 -14.84
N ILE A 176 -10.44 27.00 -14.07
CA ILE A 176 -11.35 26.51 -13.02
C ILE A 176 -12.50 25.68 -13.60
N GLU A 177 -13.09 26.10 -14.72
CA GLU A 177 -14.16 25.35 -15.40
C GLU A 177 -13.69 23.98 -15.88
N LYS A 178 -12.39 23.87 -16.19
CA LYS A 178 -11.81 22.67 -16.75
C LYS A 178 -11.25 21.72 -15.68
N GLU A 179 -10.48 22.25 -14.74
CA GLU A 179 -9.79 21.49 -13.69
C GLU A 179 -10.60 21.37 -12.41
N GLY A 180 -11.65 22.18 -12.25
CA GLY A 180 -12.44 22.29 -11.03
C GLY A 180 -11.89 23.33 -10.06
N VAL A 181 -12.76 23.76 -9.15
CA VAL A 181 -12.39 24.61 -8.01
C VAL A 181 -11.59 23.75 -7.01
N PRO A 182 -10.38 24.16 -6.60
CA PRO A 182 -9.67 23.46 -5.54
C PRO A 182 -10.52 23.37 -4.27
N VAL A 183 -10.76 22.16 -3.77
CA VAL A 183 -11.64 21.96 -2.60
C VAL A 183 -11.16 22.70 -1.35
N GLY A 184 -9.85 22.96 -1.24
CA GLY A 184 -9.25 23.78 -0.18
C GLY A 184 -9.75 25.23 -0.16
N SER A 185 -10.32 25.73 -1.26
CA SER A 185 -10.88 27.10 -1.40
C SER A 185 -12.35 27.22 -1.03
N LEU A 186 -13.06 26.10 -0.81
CA LEU A 186 -14.51 26.09 -0.57
C LEU A 186 -14.87 26.65 0.82
N SER A 187 -16.15 26.95 1.04
CA SER A 187 -16.63 27.48 2.32
C SER A 187 -16.51 26.45 3.45
N VAL A 188 -16.35 26.95 4.68
CA VAL A 188 -16.19 26.15 5.89
C VAL A 188 -17.07 26.71 7.01
N SER A 189 -17.62 25.87 7.89
CA SER A 189 -18.34 26.36 9.06
C SER A 189 -17.39 27.03 10.06
N THR A 190 -17.93 27.97 10.85
CA THR A 190 -17.15 28.66 11.90
C THR A 190 -16.52 27.67 12.88
N VAL A 191 -17.26 26.62 13.24
CA VAL A 191 -16.84 25.62 14.23
C VAL A 191 -15.76 24.68 13.67
N ALA A 192 -15.91 24.24 12.42
CA ALA A 192 -14.90 23.40 11.77
C ALA A 192 -13.59 24.18 11.58
N LYS A 193 -13.66 25.43 11.12
CA LYS A 193 -12.49 26.30 10.95
C LYS A 193 -11.74 26.49 12.27
N ALA A 194 -12.44 26.87 13.33
CA ALA A 194 -11.83 27.06 14.66
C ALA A 194 -11.20 25.75 15.19
N SER A 195 -11.90 24.62 15.02
CA SER A 195 -11.39 23.31 15.43
C SER A 195 -10.10 22.91 14.71
N TYR A 196 -10.02 23.20 13.41
CA TYR A 196 -8.84 22.85 12.62
C TYR A 196 -7.67 23.79 12.89
N GLN A 197 -7.92 25.09 13.07
CA GLN A 197 -6.90 26.04 13.50
C GLN A 197 -6.31 25.66 14.86
N GLN A 198 -7.15 25.24 15.82
CA GLN A 198 -6.66 24.72 17.08
C GLN A 198 -5.76 23.49 16.86
N TRP A 199 -6.22 22.49 16.10
CA TRP A 199 -5.43 21.28 15.83
C TRP A 199 -4.09 21.61 15.15
N LEU A 200 -4.08 22.53 14.17
CA LEU A 200 -2.88 22.99 13.49
C LEU A 200 -1.89 23.68 14.44
N SER A 201 -2.40 24.46 15.40
CA SER A 201 -1.56 25.15 16.38
C SER A 201 -0.83 24.20 17.34
N GLU A 202 -1.36 22.99 17.50
CA GLU A 202 -0.80 21.93 18.34
C GLU A 202 0.20 21.03 17.58
N GLN A 203 0.28 21.13 16.24
CA GLN A 203 1.24 20.35 15.45
C GLN A 203 2.63 20.95 15.57
N ASP A 204 3.67 20.12 15.74
CA ASP A 204 5.07 20.57 15.75
C ASP A 204 5.77 20.40 14.39
N ASP A 205 5.70 19.21 13.81
CA ASP A 205 6.46 18.86 12.59
C ASP A 205 5.86 19.44 11.30
N PHE A 206 4.56 19.75 11.31
CA PHE A 206 3.81 20.19 10.12
C PHE A 206 3.09 21.53 10.31
N LYS A 207 3.66 22.44 11.11
CA LYS A 207 3.11 23.81 11.25
C LYS A 207 2.94 24.48 9.88
N PRO A 208 1.78 25.08 9.57
CA PRO A 208 1.57 25.74 8.28
C PRO A 208 2.45 26.98 8.15
N HIS A 209 2.77 27.35 6.90
CA HIS A 209 3.39 28.64 6.63
C HIS A 209 2.44 29.79 7.05
N ALA A 210 2.98 30.95 7.44
CA ALA A 210 2.17 32.08 7.90
C ALA A 210 1.12 32.54 6.85
N ASP A 211 1.49 32.53 5.57
CA ASP A 211 0.56 32.87 4.49
C ASP A 211 -0.53 31.80 4.26
N VAL A 212 -0.22 30.52 4.51
CA VAL A 212 -1.23 29.44 4.50
C VAL A 212 -2.19 29.61 5.67
N TRP A 213 -1.68 29.97 6.85
CA TRP A 213 -2.51 30.29 8.00
C TRP A 213 -3.44 31.48 7.71
N ALA A 214 -2.90 32.58 7.14
CA ALA A 214 -3.68 33.75 6.75
C ALA A 214 -4.75 33.40 5.69
N TYR A 215 -4.43 32.49 4.77
CA TYR A 215 -5.38 31.97 3.80
C TYR A 215 -6.55 31.23 4.50
N ILE A 216 -6.25 30.35 5.46
CA ILE A 216 -7.28 29.66 6.25
C ILE A 216 -8.18 30.65 6.98
N GLU A 217 -7.62 31.70 7.58
CA GLU A 217 -8.40 32.75 8.28
C GLU A 217 -9.41 33.42 7.35
N GLN A 218 -9.02 33.65 6.10
CA GLN A 218 -9.80 34.32 5.06
C GLN A 218 -10.78 33.41 4.31
N LEU A 219 -10.78 32.09 4.57
CA LEU A 219 -11.71 31.17 3.93
C LEU A 219 -13.17 31.62 4.12
N PRO A 220 -14.01 31.53 3.05
CA PRO A 220 -15.42 31.85 3.14
C PRO A 220 -16.10 31.05 4.25
N VAL A 221 -16.94 31.72 5.04
CA VAL A 221 -17.65 31.08 6.16
C VAL A 221 -19.12 30.90 5.82
N GLU A 222 -19.59 29.66 5.96
CA GLU A 222 -20.99 29.29 5.80
C GLU A 222 -21.33 28.20 6.83
N ASP A 223 -22.18 28.52 7.80
CA ASP A 223 -22.49 27.61 8.91
C ASP A 223 -23.55 26.55 8.56
N ASN A 224 -24.35 26.76 7.51
CA ASN A 224 -25.35 25.81 7.03
C ASN A 224 -24.74 24.77 6.07
N GLN A 225 -23.69 24.09 6.52
CA GLN A 225 -23.06 23.00 5.77
C GLN A 225 -23.97 21.77 5.77
N THR A 226 -23.98 21.05 4.64
CA THR A 226 -24.72 19.79 4.53
C THR A 226 -24.02 18.73 5.38
N ARG A 227 -24.79 17.91 6.11
CA ARG A 227 -24.24 16.79 6.88
C ARG A 227 -23.92 15.63 5.95
N ILE A 228 -22.71 15.10 6.06
CA ILE A 228 -22.29 13.86 5.39
C ILE A 228 -22.78 12.65 6.19
N ASP A 229 -23.47 11.73 5.53
CA ASP A 229 -24.05 10.51 6.12
C ASP A 229 -23.52 9.20 5.49
N ASP A 230 -22.71 9.29 4.42
CA ASP A 230 -22.18 8.18 3.63
C ASP A 230 -20.65 8.02 3.77
N PHE A 231 -20.11 8.31 4.96
CA PHE A 231 -18.68 8.12 5.27
C PHE A 231 -18.18 6.68 5.11
N ASP A 232 -19.07 5.68 4.98
CA ASP A 232 -18.69 4.30 4.73
C ASP A 232 -17.96 4.13 3.40
N ILE A 233 -18.23 4.96 2.39
CA ILE A 233 -17.57 4.91 1.07
C ILE A 233 -16.19 5.58 1.04
N LEU A 234 -15.80 6.26 2.12
CA LEU A 234 -14.50 6.92 2.25
C LEU A 234 -13.38 5.87 2.21
N TYR A 235 -12.36 6.10 1.39
CA TYR A 235 -11.27 5.18 1.07
C TYR A 235 -11.67 3.88 0.37
N GLN A 236 -12.88 3.81 -0.17
CA GLN A 236 -13.28 2.71 -1.05
C GLN A 236 -13.04 3.07 -2.52
N SER A 237 -12.55 2.10 -3.30
CA SER A 237 -12.37 2.25 -4.75
C SER A 237 -11.55 3.50 -5.13
N HIS A 238 -12.18 4.51 -5.74
CA HIS A 238 -11.54 5.76 -6.16
C HIS A 238 -11.84 6.96 -5.22
N ASN A 239 -12.46 6.73 -4.06
CA ASN A 239 -12.79 7.77 -3.09
C ASN A 239 -11.66 7.98 -2.07
N ASN A 240 -10.52 8.49 -2.53
CA ASN A 240 -9.50 8.99 -1.60
C ASN A 240 -9.99 10.28 -0.91
N TRP A 241 -9.20 10.85 0.01
CA TRP A 241 -9.59 12.03 0.78
C TRP A 241 -10.06 13.21 -0.09
N GLU A 242 -9.31 13.52 -1.14
CA GLU A 242 -9.62 14.61 -2.07
C GLU A 242 -10.87 14.31 -2.90
N GLU A 243 -10.94 13.13 -3.52
CA GLU A 243 -12.09 12.70 -4.34
C GLU A 243 -13.38 12.65 -3.52
N PHE A 244 -13.28 12.33 -2.23
CA PHE A 244 -14.40 12.40 -1.30
C PHE A 244 -14.82 13.86 -1.05
N CYS A 245 -13.88 14.78 -0.82
CA CYS A 245 -14.19 16.21 -0.70
C CYS A 245 -14.82 16.78 -1.98
N ILE A 246 -14.30 16.41 -3.16
CA ILE A 246 -14.83 16.81 -4.46
C ILE A 246 -16.27 16.32 -4.62
N ARG A 247 -16.53 15.04 -4.33
CA ARG A 247 -17.88 14.45 -4.42
C ARG A 247 -18.92 15.20 -3.60
N HIS A 248 -18.54 15.68 -2.43
CA HIS A 248 -19.44 16.40 -1.53
C HIS A 248 -19.42 17.91 -1.75
N GLU A 249 -18.62 18.41 -2.71
CA GLU A 249 -18.41 19.85 -2.95
C GLU A 249 -18.10 20.60 -1.65
N MET A 250 -17.24 20.02 -0.81
CA MET A 250 -17.04 20.45 0.56
C MET A 250 -15.57 20.69 0.88
N ASN A 251 -15.29 21.74 1.66
CA ASN A 251 -13.93 22.05 2.10
C ASN A 251 -13.37 20.89 2.94
N PRO A 252 -12.11 20.48 2.73
CA PRO A 252 -11.51 19.37 3.46
C PRO A 252 -11.41 19.61 4.99
N ILE A 253 -11.44 20.86 5.45
CA ILE A 253 -11.57 21.20 6.89
C ILE A 253 -12.93 20.77 7.43
N GLU A 254 -14.00 21.05 6.69
CA GLU A 254 -15.37 20.70 7.06
C GLU A 254 -15.57 19.18 7.06
N VAL A 255 -15.09 18.50 6.01
CA VAL A 255 -15.12 17.03 5.93
C VAL A 255 -14.36 16.40 7.10
N TRP A 256 -13.15 16.90 7.41
CA TRP A 256 -12.37 16.43 8.56
C TRP A 256 -13.12 16.62 9.88
N TYR A 257 -13.72 17.79 10.09
CA TYR A 257 -14.48 18.09 11.29
C TYR A 257 -15.67 17.12 11.44
N GLN A 258 -16.49 16.97 10.40
CA GLN A 258 -17.64 16.06 10.43
C GLN A 258 -17.23 14.59 10.61
N ALA A 259 -16.11 14.16 10.01
CA ALA A 259 -15.59 12.82 10.18
C ALA A 259 -15.15 12.56 11.64
N ARG A 260 -14.49 13.54 12.25
CA ARG A 260 -14.03 13.47 13.64
C ARG A 260 -15.21 13.41 14.62
N GLU A 261 -16.20 14.30 14.47
CA GLU A 261 -17.38 14.34 15.35
C GLU A 261 -18.22 13.06 15.25
N GLN A 262 -18.26 12.42 14.08
CA GLN A 262 -18.96 11.16 13.87
C GLN A 262 -18.12 9.92 14.22
N ALA A 263 -16.88 10.10 14.69
CA ALA A 263 -15.94 9.01 14.98
C ALA A 263 -15.84 8.00 13.83
N VAL A 264 -15.66 8.51 12.60
CA VAL A 264 -15.67 7.73 11.36
C VAL A 264 -14.55 6.70 11.36
N LEU A 265 -14.92 5.44 11.13
CA LEU A 265 -14.02 4.29 11.01
C LEU A 265 -14.37 3.50 9.74
N PRO A 266 -13.74 3.80 8.59
CA PRO A 266 -14.02 3.09 7.35
C PRO A 266 -13.66 1.61 7.51
N ALA A 267 -14.66 0.72 7.45
CA ALA A 267 -14.51 -0.69 7.83
C ALA A 267 -13.50 -1.43 6.95
N GLN A 268 -13.61 -1.26 5.62
CA GLN A 268 -12.72 -1.92 4.65
C GLN A 268 -11.26 -1.49 4.86
N ARG A 269 -11.00 -0.19 5.02
CA ARG A 269 -9.64 0.30 5.25
C ARG A 269 -9.09 -0.12 6.61
N SER A 270 -9.93 -0.16 7.63
CA SER A 270 -9.54 -0.64 8.97
C SER A 270 -9.15 -2.12 8.95
N GLN A 271 -9.87 -2.95 8.17
CA GLN A 271 -9.48 -4.33 7.90
C GLN A 271 -8.14 -4.40 7.15
N THR A 272 -7.92 -3.55 6.15
CA THR A 272 -6.63 -3.48 5.43
C THR A 272 -5.47 -3.13 6.38
N LEU A 273 -5.62 -2.14 7.27
CA LEU A 273 -4.57 -1.77 8.22
C LEU A 273 -4.28 -2.86 9.25
N ALA A 274 -5.31 -3.60 9.70
CA ALA A 274 -5.13 -4.78 10.55
C ALA A 274 -4.43 -5.91 9.79
N PHE A 275 -4.78 -6.12 8.52
CA PHE A 275 -4.12 -7.08 7.65
C PHE A 275 -2.64 -6.73 7.42
N GLU A 276 -2.31 -5.47 7.13
CA GLU A 276 -0.93 -5.02 6.94
C GLU A 276 -0.08 -5.25 8.21
N LEU A 277 -0.64 -5.02 9.40
CA LEU A 277 0.02 -5.38 10.67
C LEU A 277 0.28 -6.90 10.74
N MET A 278 -0.70 -7.74 10.36
CA MET A 278 -0.49 -9.20 10.33
C MET A 278 0.60 -9.60 9.34
N VAL A 279 0.68 -8.97 8.16
CA VAL A 279 1.74 -9.25 7.19
C VAL A 279 3.11 -8.92 7.78
N ASP A 280 3.26 -7.76 8.44
CA ASP A 280 4.52 -7.40 9.09
C ASP A 280 4.90 -8.33 10.25
N VAL A 281 3.91 -8.76 11.05
CA VAL A 281 4.11 -9.76 12.12
C VAL A 281 4.57 -11.10 11.54
N VAL A 282 3.86 -11.65 10.56
CA VAL A 282 4.21 -12.92 9.92
C VAL A 282 5.57 -12.85 9.24
N ARG A 283 5.88 -11.74 8.56
CA ARG A 283 7.20 -11.50 7.96
C ARG A 283 8.31 -11.54 9.00
N SER A 284 8.14 -10.90 10.17
CA SER A 284 9.14 -10.93 11.23
C SER A 284 9.31 -12.32 11.84
N ILE A 285 8.23 -13.08 12.01
CA ILE A 285 8.31 -14.48 12.48
C ILE A 285 9.12 -15.32 11.49
N LEU A 286 8.77 -15.28 10.20
CA LEU A 286 9.50 -16.03 9.16
C LEU A 286 10.98 -15.64 9.10
N ALA A 287 11.31 -14.37 9.33
CA ALA A 287 12.70 -13.90 9.35
C ALA A 287 13.51 -14.37 10.58
N LYS A 288 12.84 -14.81 11.65
CA LYS A 288 13.48 -15.40 12.84
C LYS A 288 13.81 -16.88 12.64
N ASP A 289 13.06 -17.60 11.79
CA ASP A 289 13.32 -19.01 11.45
C ASP A 289 14.50 -19.15 10.47
N ASP A 290 15.33 -20.17 10.66
CA ASP A 290 16.57 -20.36 9.89
C ASP A 290 16.30 -20.70 8.42
N ASP A 291 15.26 -21.50 8.17
CA ASP A 291 14.80 -21.89 6.84
C ASP A 291 13.67 -21.00 6.31
N GLY A 292 13.13 -20.09 7.13
CA GLY A 292 12.02 -19.24 6.74
C GLY A 292 10.73 -19.99 6.46
N ILE A 293 10.50 -21.13 7.12
CA ILE A 293 9.30 -21.95 7.00
C ILE A 293 8.58 -21.98 8.36
N VAL A 294 7.27 -21.74 8.37
CA VAL A 294 6.45 -21.83 9.60
C VAL A 294 5.16 -22.61 9.32
N PRO A 295 4.81 -23.60 10.16
CA PRO A 295 3.59 -24.36 9.99
C PRO A 295 2.35 -23.60 10.47
N ILE A 296 1.25 -23.72 9.72
CA ILE A 296 -0.05 -23.15 10.10
C ILE A 296 -0.88 -24.16 10.90
N ILE A 297 -0.69 -25.46 10.60
CA ILE A 297 -1.40 -26.57 11.25
C ILE A 297 -0.52 -27.26 12.32
N GLU A 298 -1.17 -28.03 13.20
CA GLU A 298 -0.51 -28.72 14.31
C GLU A 298 0.36 -29.91 13.86
N SER A 299 1.20 -30.37 14.77
CA SER A 299 1.91 -31.67 14.68
C SER A 299 2.87 -31.80 13.50
N THR A 300 3.56 -30.71 13.15
CA THR A 300 4.64 -30.66 12.15
C THR A 300 6.04 -30.68 12.79
N GLY A 301 6.11 -30.82 14.12
CA GLY A 301 7.35 -30.76 14.91
C GLY A 301 7.70 -29.37 15.44
N GLU A 302 6.87 -28.38 15.12
CA GLU A 302 7.10 -26.98 15.43
C GLU A 302 5.83 -26.29 15.94
N GLU A 303 6.00 -25.17 16.65
CA GLU A 303 4.89 -24.35 17.13
C GLU A 303 4.15 -23.70 15.95
N GLN A 304 2.82 -23.70 16.00
CA GLN A 304 1.96 -23.14 14.96
C GLN A 304 2.08 -21.63 14.86
N LEU A 305 1.88 -21.13 13.64
CA LEU A 305 1.91 -19.70 13.33
C LEU A 305 0.94 -18.86 14.19
N VAL A 306 -0.24 -19.37 14.55
CA VAL A 306 -1.20 -18.65 15.42
C VAL A 306 -0.57 -18.33 16.77
N MET A 307 0.07 -19.30 17.42
CA MET A 307 0.72 -19.11 18.71
C MET A 307 1.93 -18.18 18.59
N ARG A 308 2.70 -18.31 17.50
CA ARG A 308 3.84 -17.42 17.22
C ARG A 308 3.40 -15.97 16.96
N ILE A 309 2.25 -15.76 16.31
CA ILE A 309 1.66 -14.41 16.11
C ILE A 309 1.30 -13.79 17.46
N GLU A 310 0.65 -14.53 18.35
CA GLU A 310 0.31 -14.03 19.69
C GLU A 310 1.57 -13.71 20.50
N ALA A 311 2.60 -14.57 20.43
CA ALA A 311 3.88 -14.34 21.09
C ALA A 311 4.62 -13.11 20.53
N GLU A 312 4.68 -12.95 19.21
CA GLU A 312 5.30 -11.80 18.54
C GLU A 312 4.56 -10.49 18.87
N LEU A 313 3.22 -10.49 18.86
CA LEU A 313 2.43 -9.34 19.28
C LEU A 313 2.67 -9.02 20.77
N ASN A 314 2.76 -10.02 21.63
CA ASN A 314 3.08 -9.82 23.04
C ASN A 314 4.47 -9.19 23.22
N GLU A 315 5.48 -9.68 22.49
CA GLU A 315 6.85 -9.13 22.49
C GLU A 315 6.88 -7.66 22.04
N ARG A 316 6.04 -7.30 21.05
CA ARG A 316 5.85 -5.92 20.60
C ARG A 316 5.03 -5.05 21.55
N GLY A 317 4.53 -5.59 22.66
CA GLY A 317 3.81 -4.86 23.71
C GLY A 317 2.29 -4.78 23.53
N TYR A 318 1.70 -5.55 22.62
CA TYR A 318 0.24 -5.66 22.52
C TYR A 318 -0.31 -6.48 23.69
N GLN A 319 -1.39 -6.00 24.30
CA GLN A 319 -2.08 -6.73 25.37
C GLN A 319 -3.07 -7.73 24.78
N PRO A 320 -3.41 -8.84 25.47
CA PRO A 320 -4.33 -9.85 24.95
C PRO A 320 -5.69 -9.30 24.47
N ALA A 321 -6.25 -8.31 25.19
CA ALA A 321 -7.48 -7.64 24.77
C ALA A 321 -7.33 -6.87 23.45
N HIS A 322 -6.16 -6.27 23.20
CA HIS A 322 -5.86 -5.56 21.95
C HIS A 322 -5.66 -6.56 20.81
N MET A 323 -4.98 -7.70 21.06
CA MET A 323 -4.84 -8.77 20.06
C MET A 323 -6.20 -9.29 19.61
N SER A 324 -7.10 -9.58 20.56
CA SER A 324 -8.47 -10.01 20.24
C SER A 324 -9.20 -8.98 19.37
N ALA A 325 -9.07 -7.69 19.70
CA ALA A 325 -9.65 -6.62 18.89
C ALA A 325 -9.03 -6.52 17.49
N ILE A 326 -7.71 -6.71 17.34
CA ILE A 326 -7.03 -6.77 16.03
C ILE A 326 -7.55 -7.95 15.20
N PHE A 327 -7.64 -9.15 15.79
CA PHE A 327 -8.12 -10.33 15.08
C PHE A 327 -9.58 -10.18 14.67
N ASN A 328 -10.41 -9.54 15.49
CA ASN A 328 -11.80 -9.22 15.10
C ASN A 328 -11.88 -8.28 13.89
N LEU A 329 -10.92 -7.36 13.71
CA LEU A 329 -10.86 -6.48 12.53
C LEU A 329 -10.59 -7.24 11.23
N LEU A 330 -9.99 -8.43 11.28
CA LEU A 330 -9.78 -9.28 10.11
C LEU A 330 -11.09 -9.85 9.56
N GLY A 331 -12.18 -9.82 10.35
CA GLY A 331 -13.52 -10.25 9.96
C GLY A 331 -13.75 -11.75 10.02
N MET A 332 -12.78 -12.54 10.51
CA MET A 332 -12.92 -13.98 10.75
C MET A 332 -11.87 -14.47 11.76
N PRO A 333 -12.05 -15.67 12.35
CA PRO A 333 -11.05 -16.25 13.27
C PRO A 333 -9.65 -16.33 12.63
N LEU A 334 -8.61 -16.05 13.42
CA LEU A 334 -7.24 -15.92 12.93
C LEU A 334 -6.74 -17.20 12.22
N ASP A 335 -7.02 -18.37 12.77
CA ASP A 335 -6.68 -19.67 12.17
C ASP A 335 -7.31 -19.82 10.77
N LYS A 336 -8.60 -19.46 10.64
CA LYS A 336 -9.32 -19.51 9.36
C LYS A 336 -8.83 -18.44 8.40
N PHE A 337 -8.46 -17.28 8.90
CA PHE A 337 -7.90 -16.19 8.10
C PHE A 337 -6.56 -16.59 7.48
N LEU A 338 -5.63 -17.11 8.29
CA LEU A 338 -4.34 -17.58 7.82
C LEU A 338 -4.51 -18.70 6.79
N LEU A 339 -5.29 -19.73 7.11
CA LEU A 339 -5.48 -20.86 6.21
C LEU A 339 -6.13 -20.47 4.87
N ASN A 340 -7.17 -19.62 4.89
CA ASN A 340 -8.05 -19.47 3.71
C ASN A 340 -7.93 -18.12 2.98
N ARG A 341 -7.39 -17.08 3.62
CA ARG A 341 -7.48 -15.71 3.07
C ARG A 341 -6.16 -14.97 2.99
N PHE A 342 -5.28 -15.09 3.96
CA PHE A 342 -4.08 -14.27 4.07
C PHE A 342 -3.23 -14.29 2.80
N PHE A 343 -2.92 -15.48 2.24
CA PHE A 343 -2.06 -15.57 1.05
C PHE A 343 -2.69 -14.96 -0.21
N GLN A 344 -4.00 -15.21 -0.42
CA GLN A 344 -4.74 -14.60 -1.52
C GLN A 344 -4.81 -13.08 -1.36
N GLN A 345 -5.16 -12.61 -0.16
CA GLN A 345 -5.25 -11.19 0.15
C GLN A 345 -3.89 -10.49 0.02
N LEU A 346 -2.79 -11.11 0.45
CA LEU A 346 -1.43 -10.60 0.24
C LEU A 346 -1.08 -10.52 -1.25
N SER A 347 -1.42 -11.56 -2.00
CA SER A 347 -1.18 -11.60 -3.45
C SER A 347 -1.97 -10.51 -4.18
N ASP A 348 -3.21 -10.24 -3.77
CA ASP A 348 -4.06 -9.18 -4.32
C ASP A 348 -3.58 -7.79 -3.90
N HIS A 349 -3.20 -7.62 -2.62
CA HIS A 349 -2.69 -6.38 -2.08
C HIS A 349 -1.37 -5.95 -2.75
N LEU A 350 -0.53 -6.90 -3.13
CA LEU A 350 0.72 -6.68 -3.86
C LEU A 350 0.56 -6.72 -5.38
N ASN A 351 -0.66 -6.67 -5.90
CA ASN A 351 -0.94 -6.50 -7.33
C ASN A 351 -0.85 -5.02 -7.76
N LEU A 352 0.28 -4.38 -7.45
CA LEU A 352 0.49 -2.94 -7.67
C LEU A 352 0.56 -2.57 -9.16
N PHE A 353 0.94 -3.53 -10.02
CA PHE A 353 1.05 -3.35 -11.46
C PHE A 353 0.25 -4.42 -12.19
N MET A 354 -0.98 -4.09 -12.62
CA MET A 354 -1.95 -5.06 -13.18
C MET A 354 -1.46 -5.90 -14.37
N TYR A 355 -0.43 -5.43 -15.10
CA TYR A 355 0.13 -6.12 -16.26
C TYR A 355 1.31 -7.04 -15.91
N LEU A 356 1.85 -6.91 -14.70
CA LEU A 356 2.89 -7.76 -14.14
C LEU A 356 2.24 -8.88 -13.31
N PRO A 357 2.94 -10.02 -13.10
CA PRO A 357 2.47 -11.01 -12.13
C PRO A 357 2.39 -10.38 -10.74
N LYS A 358 1.44 -10.88 -9.94
CA LYS A 358 1.41 -10.62 -8.49
C LYS A 358 2.74 -11.07 -7.88
N THR A 359 3.22 -10.33 -6.89
CA THR A 359 4.55 -10.56 -6.28
C THR A 359 4.48 -10.76 -4.77
N PRO A 360 3.68 -11.74 -4.26
CA PRO A 360 3.69 -12.05 -2.84
C PRO A 360 5.08 -12.53 -2.39
N PHE A 361 5.54 -12.02 -1.25
CA PHE A 361 6.83 -12.38 -0.65
C PHE A 361 6.74 -13.38 0.50
N ILE A 362 5.52 -13.76 0.88
CA ILE A 362 5.20 -14.90 1.75
C ILE A 362 4.33 -15.84 0.94
N TRP A 363 4.73 -17.10 0.79
CA TRP A 363 3.96 -18.09 0.04
C TRP A 363 3.31 -19.11 0.95
N HIS A 364 2.08 -19.50 0.61
CA HIS A 364 1.37 -20.57 1.28
C HIS A 364 1.50 -21.87 0.52
N ILE A 365 2.38 -22.74 1.01
CA ILE A 365 2.57 -24.09 0.50
C ILE A 365 1.52 -24.99 1.14
N SER A 366 0.68 -25.58 0.28
CA SER A 366 -0.44 -26.44 0.68
C SER A 366 -0.31 -27.80 0.02
N SER A 367 -0.64 -28.86 0.77
CA SER A 367 -0.67 -30.22 0.25
C SER A 367 -1.86 -30.49 -0.67
N GLY A 368 -3.01 -29.87 -0.39
CA GLY A 368 -4.24 -30.09 -1.15
C GLY A 368 -5.53 -29.83 -0.35
N GLU A 369 -6.60 -30.50 -0.77
CA GLU A 369 -7.98 -30.29 -0.31
C GLU A 369 -8.21 -30.71 1.16
N HIS A 370 -7.44 -31.68 1.65
CA HIS A 370 -7.53 -32.18 3.02
C HIS A 370 -6.60 -31.46 3.99
N HIS A 371 -5.86 -30.45 3.52
CA HIS A 371 -4.94 -29.65 4.33
C HIS A 371 -3.99 -30.52 5.16
N ALA A 372 -3.48 -31.61 4.57
CA ALA A 372 -2.59 -32.54 5.26
C ALA A 372 -1.33 -31.85 5.78
N LEU A 373 -0.82 -30.86 5.02
CA LEU A 373 0.31 -30.00 5.35
C LEU A 373 0.07 -28.57 4.83
N GLU A 374 0.22 -27.58 5.71
CA GLU A 374 0.03 -26.16 5.41
C GLU A 374 1.15 -25.33 6.05
N LEU A 375 1.92 -24.64 5.21
CA LEU A 375 3.15 -23.95 5.61
C LEU A 375 3.23 -22.58 4.95
N TYR A 376 3.70 -21.58 5.69
CA TYR A 376 4.19 -20.33 5.12
C TYR A 376 5.68 -20.37 4.89
N VAL A 377 6.11 -19.85 3.75
CA VAL A 377 7.53 -19.75 3.39
C VAL A 377 7.89 -18.33 2.97
N SER A 378 9.05 -17.87 3.42
CA SER A 378 9.66 -16.60 2.98
C SER A 378 10.37 -16.79 1.64
N ILE A 379 10.07 -15.95 0.65
CA ILE A 379 10.79 -16.02 -0.65
C ILE A 379 12.28 -15.67 -0.52
N TYR A 380 12.65 -14.93 0.52
CA TYR A 380 14.02 -14.48 0.75
C TYR A 380 14.94 -15.61 1.22
N GLN A 381 14.37 -16.67 1.78
CA GLN A 381 15.07 -17.89 2.22
C GLN A 381 14.72 -19.10 1.35
N TRP A 382 13.76 -18.97 0.43
CA TRP A 382 13.30 -20.08 -0.41
C TRP A 382 14.40 -20.56 -1.37
N SER A 383 14.82 -21.80 -1.15
CA SER A 383 15.91 -22.46 -1.88
C SER A 383 15.57 -23.91 -2.20
N ARG A 384 16.43 -24.57 -2.97
CA ARG A 384 16.33 -26.02 -3.19
C ARG A 384 16.45 -26.83 -1.90
N ASP A 385 17.21 -26.36 -0.91
CA ASP A 385 17.37 -27.03 0.38
C ASP A 385 16.09 -27.05 1.19
N ASN A 386 15.27 -26.00 1.07
CA ASN A 386 13.94 -25.95 1.69
C ASN A 386 13.03 -27.08 1.21
N LEU A 387 13.13 -27.50 -0.06
CA LEU A 387 12.34 -28.61 -0.59
C LEU A 387 12.66 -29.93 0.12
N TYR A 388 13.94 -30.16 0.43
CA TYR A 388 14.34 -31.33 1.23
C TYR A 388 13.77 -31.23 2.64
N ARG A 389 13.87 -30.06 3.30
CA ARG A 389 13.32 -29.82 4.64
C ARG A 389 11.80 -30.01 4.69
N LEU A 390 11.07 -29.52 3.69
CA LEU A 390 9.62 -29.75 3.53
C LEU A 390 9.26 -31.23 3.61
N LYS A 391 10.02 -32.07 2.91
CA LYS A 391 9.78 -33.51 2.87
C LYS A 391 10.25 -34.23 4.14
N SER A 392 11.48 -33.99 4.58
CA SER A 392 12.08 -34.79 5.65
C SER A 392 11.67 -34.36 7.05
N VAL A 393 11.40 -33.06 7.25
CA VAL A 393 11.06 -32.49 8.57
C VAL A 393 9.55 -32.33 8.67
N TYR A 394 8.98 -31.38 7.94
CA TYR A 394 7.57 -31.01 8.11
C TYR A 394 6.60 -32.12 7.71
N ALA A 395 6.74 -32.68 6.50
CA ALA A 395 5.91 -33.80 6.07
C ALA A 395 6.19 -35.08 6.86
N GLY A 396 7.45 -35.36 7.20
CA GLY A 396 7.83 -36.54 8.00
C GLY A 396 7.23 -36.55 9.41
N ASN A 397 7.32 -35.42 10.12
CA ASN A 397 6.70 -35.26 11.44
C ASN A 397 5.18 -35.35 11.37
N ARG A 398 4.59 -34.74 10.34
CA ARG A 398 3.14 -34.78 10.12
C ARG A 398 2.62 -36.19 9.79
N ASP A 399 3.32 -36.94 8.95
CA ASP A 399 3.00 -38.34 8.63
C ASP A 399 3.03 -39.20 9.90
N SER A 400 4.08 -39.05 10.71
CA SER A 400 4.23 -39.78 11.99
C SER A 400 3.06 -39.48 12.93
N ALA A 401 2.74 -38.20 13.14
CA ALA A 401 1.65 -37.79 14.02
C ALA A 401 0.27 -38.29 13.55
N LEU A 402 0.01 -38.24 12.23
CA LEU A 402 -1.23 -38.75 11.65
C LEU A 402 -1.34 -40.27 11.81
N ARG A 403 -0.26 -41.03 11.61
CA ARG A 403 -0.25 -42.49 11.82
C ARG A 403 -0.47 -42.87 13.27
N ASP A 404 0.17 -42.18 14.20
CA ASP A 404 -0.01 -42.40 15.63
C ASP A 404 -1.45 -42.12 16.05
N ARG A 405 -2.04 -41.01 15.56
CA ARG A 405 -3.45 -40.69 15.82
C ARG A 405 -4.39 -41.72 15.19
N LEU A 406 -4.12 -42.16 13.95
CA LEU A 406 -4.93 -43.19 13.29
C LEU A 406 -4.91 -44.50 14.09
N SER A 407 -3.75 -44.93 14.58
CA SER A 407 -3.62 -46.13 15.41
C SER A 407 -4.36 -45.97 16.75
N ALA A 408 -4.33 -44.78 17.37
CA ALA A 408 -5.08 -44.51 18.60
C ALA A 408 -6.61 -44.54 18.41
N LEU A 409 -7.09 -44.31 17.19
CA LEU A 409 -8.51 -44.43 16.83
C LEU A 409 -8.92 -45.87 16.50
N GLU A 410 -7.97 -46.78 16.26
CA GLU A 410 -8.26 -48.18 15.99
C GLU A 410 -8.95 -48.83 17.19
N GLY A 411 -10.15 -49.38 16.96
CA GLY A 411 -10.98 -49.99 18.01
C GLY A 411 -12.03 -49.07 18.63
N GLN A 412 -12.00 -47.76 18.34
CA GLN A 412 -13.10 -46.86 18.67
C GLN A 412 -14.28 -47.08 17.70
N THR A 413 -15.50 -47.18 18.24
CA THR A 413 -16.69 -47.54 17.44
C THR A 413 -17.67 -46.39 17.23
N ASP A 414 -17.46 -45.26 17.89
CA ASP A 414 -18.31 -44.09 17.73
C ASP A 414 -18.15 -43.46 16.34
N ALA A 415 -19.19 -42.74 15.92
CA ALA A 415 -19.25 -42.17 14.58
C ALA A 415 -18.17 -41.09 14.35
N ASN A 416 -17.81 -40.32 15.39
CA ASN A 416 -16.83 -39.25 15.27
C ASN A 416 -15.43 -39.81 15.04
N ALA A 417 -15.04 -40.84 15.79
CA ALA A 417 -13.76 -41.53 15.60
C ALA A 417 -13.63 -42.14 14.19
N ARG A 418 -14.72 -42.67 13.62
CA ARG A 418 -14.73 -43.20 12.24
C ARG A 418 -14.55 -42.10 11.20
N ILE A 419 -15.22 -40.95 11.38
CA ILE A 419 -15.10 -39.80 10.49
C ILE A 419 -13.67 -39.25 10.55
N GLU A 420 -13.13 -39.06 11.76
CA GLU A 420 -11.75 -38.60 11.96
C GLU A 420 -10.72 -39.56 11.33
N ALA A 421 -10.88 -40.87 11.56
CA ALA A 421 -9.99 -41.87 10.98
C ALA A 421 -10.03 -41.87 9.44
N GLU A 422 -11.19 -41.62 8.83
CA GLU A 422 -11.29 -41.51 7.38
C GLU A 422 -10.61 -40.24 6.86
N GLU A 423 -10.81 -39.10 7.52
CA GLU A 423 -10.11 -37.85 7.18
C GLU A 423 -8.58 -38.02 7.28
N ILE A 424 -8.08 -38.66 8.33
CA ILE A 424 -6.65 -38.93 8.49
C ILE A 424 -6.12 -39.83 7.35
N ARG A 425 -6.89 -40.83 6.89
CA ARG A 425 -6.48 -41.65 5.74
C ARG A 425 -6.38 -40.82 4.46
N LEU A 426 -7.30 -39.88 4.26
CA LEU A 426 -7.25 -38.94 3.13
C LEU A 426 -6.03 -38.02 3.23
N GLN A 427 -5.76 -37.47 4.41
CA GLN A 427 -4.58 -36.65 4.67
C GLN A 427 -3.27 -37.42 4.44
N LEU A 428 -3.14 -38.67 4.88
CA LEU A 428 -1.95 -39.50 4.65
C LEU A 428 -1.72 -39.78 3.15
N ARG A 429 -2.79 -39.99 2.38
CA ARG A 429 -2.69 -40.13 0.91
C ARG A 429 -2.23 -38.82 0.27
N GLU A 430 -2.87 -37.71 0.64
CA GLU A 430 -2.52 -36.38 0.15
C GLU A 430 -1.06 -36.01 0.47
N LEU A 431 -0.58 -36.34 1.67
CA LEU A 431 0.80 -36.09 2.09
C LEU A 431 1.80 -36.93 1.29
N THR A 432 1.43 -38.16 0.94
CA THR A 432 2.22 -39.03 0.05
C THR A 432 2.33 -38.41 -1.35
N ASP A 433 1.20 -37.94 -1.90
CA ASP A 433 1.16 -37.27 -3.20
C ASP A 433 1.96 -35.95 -3.18
N PHE A 434 1.89 -35.20 -2.08
CA PHE A 434 2.67 -33.99 -1.86
C PHE A 434 4.18 -34.27 -1.87
N CYS A 435 4.62 -35.31 -1.17
CA CYS A 435 6.03 -35.73 -1.18
C CYS A 435 6.49 -36.14 -2.60
N ALA A 436 5.64 -36.79 -3.38
CA ALA A 436 5.94 -37.13 -4.77
C ALA A 436 6.08 -35.87 -5.66
N LYS A 437 5.27 -34.83 -5.43
CA LYS A 437 5.43 -33.52 -6.11
C LYS A 437 6.76 -32.86 -5.78
N ILE A 438 7.24 -32.98 -4.54
CA ILE A 438 8.58 -32.50 -4.13
C ILE A 438 9.67 -33.27 -4.88
N ASP A 439 9.58 -34.59 -4.94
CA ASP A 439 10.56 -35.41 -5.66
C ASP A 439 10.62 -35.07 -7.15
N ASP A 440 9.46 -34.84 -7.77
CA ASP A 440 9.37 -34.39 -9.17
C ASP A 440 9.97 -32.99 -9.37
N LEU A 441 9.78 -32.05 -8.43
CA LEU A 441 10.45 -30.74 -8.46
C LEU A 441 11.97 -30.90 -8.40
N LEU A 442 12.46 -31.68 -7.45
CA LEU A 442 13.87 -31.94 -7.28
C LEU A 442 14.48 -32.58 -8.52
N ALA A 443 13.80 -33.58 -9.10
CA ALA A 443 14.22 -34.26 -10.32
C ALA A 443 14.21 -33.35 -11.55
N SER A 444 13.30 -32.37 -11.62
CA SER A 444 13.26 -31.38 -12.70
C SER A 444 14.40 -30.35 -12.66
N GLY A 445 15.24 -30.38 -11.63
CA GLY A 445 16.33 -29.42 -11.46
C GLY A 445 15.86 -28.06 -10.93
N TYR A 446 14.65 -27.98 -10.35
CA TYR A 446 14.14 -26.74 -9.77
C TYR A 446 15.07 -26.26 -8.65
N ASP A 447 15.57 -25.04 -8.82
CA ASP A 447 16.49 -24.34 -7.92
C ASP A 447 16.13 -22.85 -7.95
N PRO A 448 15.24 -22.39 -7.05
CA PRO A 448 14.70 -21.04 -7.08
C PRO A 448 15.78 -20.00 -6.73
N LYS A 449 15.78 -18.86 -7.44
CA LYS A 449 16.71 -17.75 -7.20
C LYS A 449 15.93 -16.46 -7.03
N LEU A 450 16.18 -15.69 -5.98
CA LEU A 450 15.40 -14.47 -5.71
C LEU A 450 15.39 -13.50 -6.90
N ASP A 451 16.56 -13.26 -7.51
CA ASP A 451 16.75 -12.32 -8.63
C ASP A 451 16.04 -12.72 -9.93
N ASP A 452 15.65 -13.99 -10.07
CA ASP A 452 14.86 -14.49 -11.19
C ASP A 452 13.40 -14.01 -11.15
N GLY A 453 12.99 -13.44 -10.01
CA GLY A 453 11.67 -12.86 -9.79
C GLY A 453 10.61 -13.88 -9.39
N VAL A 454 9.58 -13.39 -8.69
CA VAL A 454 8.50 -14.22 -8.13
C VAL A 454 7.83 -15.09 -9.19
N GLY A 455 7.54 -14.54 -10.37
CA GLY A 455 6.85 -15.27 -11.44
C GLY A 455 7.58 -16.54 -11.90
N LYS A 456 8.91 -16.49 -12.03
CA LYS A 456 9.72 -17.65 -12.45
C LYS A 456 9.77 -18.70 -11.35
N ASN A 457 9.98 -18.28 -10.10
CA ASN A 457 10.13 -19.20 -8.99
C ASN A 457 8.82 -19.85 -8.55
N ILE A 458 7.68 -19.16 -8.66
CA ILE A 458 6.39 -19.67 -8.18
C ILE A 458 5.68 -20.57 -9.22
N ALA A 459 5.96 -20.39 -10.52
CA ALA A 459 5.29 -21.14 -11.57
C ALA A 459 5.46 -22.68 -11.47
N PRO A 460 6.65 -23.23 -11.16
CA PRO A 460 6.82 -24.68 -10.96
C PRO A 460 6.00 -25.25 -9.80
N LEU A 461 5.77 -24.46 -8.75
CA LEU A 461 4.94 -24.84 -7.60
C LEU A 461 3.45 -24.80 -7.96
N GLN A 462 3.00 -23.72 -8.60
CA GLN A 462 1.61 -23.59 -9.05
C GLN A 462 1.23 -24.69 -10.06
N LYS A 463 2.14 -25.03 -11.00
CA LYS A 463 1.93 -26.13 -11.97
C LYS A 463 1.61 -27.46 -11.28
N ARG A 464 2.20 -27.69 -10.10
CA ARG A 464 2.04 -28.92 -9.31
C ARG A 464 0.93 -28.84 -8.27
N LYS A 465 0.16 -27.73 -8.24
CA LYS A 465 -0.88 -27.48 -7.24
C LYS A 465 -0.32 -27.67 -5.82
N MET A 466 0.75 -26.95 -5.52
CA MET A 466 1.39 -26.90 -4.20
C MET A 466 1.18 -25.56 -3.50
N LEU A 467 0.31 -24.71 -4.03
CA LEU A 467 -0.02 -23.40 -3.46
C LEU A 467 -1.49 -23.40 -3.07
N SER A 468 -1.83 -22.72 -1.98
CA SER A 468 -3.23 -22.63 -1.52
C SER A 468 -4.13 -21.84 -2.48
N CYS A 469 -3.56 -20.99 -3.35
CA CYS A 469 -4.29 -20.27 -4.39
C CYS A 469 -3.41 -19.99 -5.63
N GLU A 470 -4.05 -19.60 -6.73
CA GLU A 470 -3.36 -19.21 -7.97
C GLU A 470 -2.85 -17.76 -7.88
N VAL A 471 -1.55 -17.58 -8.12
CA VAL A 471 -0.89 -16.27 -8.17
C VAL A 471 -0.71 -15.81 -9.62
N LEU A 472 -0.40 -16.74 -10.52
CA LEU A 472 -0.19 -16.51 -11.94
C LEU A 472 -1.42 -16.90 -12.75
N ASN A 473 -1.84 -16.06 -13.69
CA ASN A 473 -2.88 -16.44 -14.66
C ASN A 473 -2.33 -17.41 -15.71
N ALA A 474 -3.21 -18.02 -16.52
CA ALA A 474 -2.83 -19.01 -17.53
C ALA A 474 -1.77 -18.51 -18.54
N GLY A 475 -1.86 -17.24 -18.95
CA GLY A 475 -0.88 -16.62 -19.85
C GLY A 475 0.50 -16.46 -19.20
N GLN A 476 0.52 -16.02 -17.94
CA GLN A 476 1.74 -15.90 -17.14
C GLN A 476 2.36 -17.27 -16.86
N MET A 477 1.55 -18.29 -16.53
CA MET A 477 2.01 -19.67 -16.36
C MET A 477 2.72 -20.19 -17.61
N LYS A 478 2.11 -20.00 -18.79
CA LYS A 478 2.74 -20.39 -20.06
C LYS A 478 4.06 -19.64 -20.29
N LYS A 479 4.13 -18.35 -19.96
CA LYS A 479 5.34 -17.54 -20.10
C LYS A 479 6.46 -18.05 -19.18
N TYR A 480 6.21 -18.16 -17.88
CA TYR A 480 7.24 -18.45 -16.89
C TYR A 480 7.74 -19.90 -16.90
N LEU A 481 6.91 -20.86 -17.34
CA LEU A 481 7.33 -22.26 -17.47
C LEU A 481 8.18 -22.56 -18.71
N ASN A 482 8.14 -21.72 -19.74
CA ASN A 482 8.79 -21.99 -21.04
C ASN A 482 9.87 -20.98 -21.41
N ALA A 483 10.16 -20.02 -20.53
CA ALA A 483 11.13 -19.00 -20.85
C ALA A 483 12.54 -19.50 -20.51
N ASP A 484 13.43 -19.39 -21.50
CA ASP A 484 14.86 -19.60 -21.38
C ASP A 484 15.44 -18.29 -20.82
N TRP A 485 15.83 -18.26 -19.55
CA TRP A 485 16.45 -17.07 -18.93
C TRP A 485 17.85 -17.41 -18.44
#